data_AF-A0A4D4K249-F1
#
_entry.id   AF-A0A4D4K249-F1
#
_cell.length_a   1.000
_cell.length_b   1.000
_cell.length_c   1.000
_cell.angle_alpha   90.00
_cell.angle_beta   90.00
_cell.angle_gamma   90.00
#
_symmetry.space_group_name_H-M   'P 1'
#
loop_
_entity.id
_entity.type
_entity.pdbx_description
1 polymer ?
#
loop_
_entity_poly.entity_id
_entity_poly.type
_entity_poly.pdbx_seq_one_letter_code
_entity_poly.pdbx_strand_id
1 'polypeptide(L)'
;MFAALIGGGGPYAVTPAERFVPGGVYEDGSLIWRSRWVTRGGIVECRDAPAFPGETGRLVPLRRIVAREGPVRGQVVLQPVTGYGREPMREMRRGASGEWRARLGGLALRWSGAEDARPAGEGGDGCRFTLELDLAEGQRRDLVLEWGAGPLRTPTVDPGRAWAATERAWASAVPGARRHRGGP
;
A
#
# COMPACT_ATOMS: atom_id res chain seq x y z
N MET A 1 8.60 -3.28 -2.23
CA MET A 1 9.26 -3.99 -1.11
C MET A 1 8.29 -4.86 -0.29
N PHE A 2 7.03 -4.48 -0.01
CA PHE A 2 6.12 -5.33 0.80
C PHE A 2 5.42 -6.51 0.07
N ALA A 3 5.34 -6.53 -1.25
CA ALA A 3 4.63 -7.60 -1.97
C ALA A 3 5.34 -8.98 -1.90
N ALA A 4 6.66 -8.98 -1.75
CA ALA A 4 7.44 -10.22 -1.62
C ALA A 4 7.21 -10.96 -0.29
N LEU A 5 6.65 -10.31 0.73
CA LEU A 5 6.46 -10.88 2.07
C LEU A 5 5.15 -11.70 2.22
N ILE A 6 4.30 -11.75 1.19
CA ILE A 6 2.94 -12.36 1.29
C ILE A 6 2.76 -13.47 0.24
N GLY A 7 3.83 -14.13 -0.19
CA GLY A 7 3.73 -15.30 -1.08
C GLY A 7 3.11 -15.03 -2.46
N GLY A 8 2.97 -13.75 -2.84
CA GLY A 8 2.48 -13.35 -4.15
C GLY A 8 3.51 -12.52 -4.91
N GLY A 9 4.07 -13.08 -5.97
CA GLY A 9 5.26 -12.57 -6.68
C GLY A 9 5.04 -11.35 -7.58
N GLY A 10 4.07 -10.48 -7.26
CA GLY A 10 3.61 -9.44 -8.17
C GLY A 10 3.71 -8.03 -7.56
N PRO A 11 3.98 -6.99 -8.37
CA PRO A 11 4.27 -5.66 -7.84
C PRO A 11 3.04 -5.02 -7.18
N TYR A 12 3.24 -4.48 -5.99
CA TYR A 12 2.48 -3.33 -5.50
C TYR A 12 3.46 -2.17 -5.36
N ALA A 13 3.50 -1.28 -6.35
CA ALA A 13 4.56 -0.28 -6.51
C ALA A 13 3.97 1.14 -6.63
N VAL A 14 4.68 2.11 -6.06
CA VAL A 14 4.48 3.54 -6.29
C VAL A 14 5.68 4.02 -7.07
N THR A 15 5.45 4.71 -8.18
CA THR A 15 6.52 5.13 -9.10
C THR A 15 6.24 6.56 -9.56
N PRO A 16 7.13 7.53 -9.24
CA PRO A 16 7.07 8.85 -9.86
C PRO A 16 7.15 8.77 -11.39
N ALA A 17 6.47 9.69 -12.08
CA ALA A 17 6.48 9.73 -13.55
C ALA A 17 7.83 10.17 -14.12
N GLU A 18 8.57 11.00 -13.37
CA GLU A 18 9.89 11.51 -13.76
C GLU A 18 11.03 10.68 -13.16
N ARG A 19 12.27 10.93 -13.61
CA ARG A 19 13.45 10.29 -13.02
C ARG A 19 13.57 10.63 -11.54
N PHE A 20 13.94 9.64 -10.75
CA PHE A 20 14.01 9.76 -9.31
C PHE A 20 15.19 9.00 -8.71
N VAL A 21 15.56 9.40 -7.49
CA VAL A 21 16.46 8.64 -6.61
C VAL A 21 15.62 8.00 -5.51
N PRO A 22 15.56 6.66 -5.41
CA PRO A 22 14.80 5.97 -4.38
C PRO A 22 15.58 5.91 -3.07
N GLY A 23 14.85 5.89 -1.96
CA GLY A 23 15.35 5.63 -0.63
C GLY A 23 14.23 5.15 0.28
N GLY A 24 14.56 4.85 1.53
CA GLY A 24 13.56 4.54 2.53
C GLY A 24 14.18 4.01 3.81
N VAL A 25 13.37 3.99 4.86
CA VAL A 25 13.78 3.54 6.18
C VAL A 25 12.54 3.07 6.95
N TYR A 26 12.72 2.13 7.89
CA TYR A 26 11.69 1.87 8.89
C TYR A 26 11.56 3.09 9.82
N GLU A 27 10.35 3.45 10.20
CA GLU A 27 10.14 4.48 11.21
C GLU A 27 10.57 3.95 12.58
N ASP A 28 11.33 4.76 13.32
CA ASP A 28 11.89 4.42 14.63
C ASP A 28 10.87 3.69 15.52
N GLY A 29 11.22 2.48 15.98
CA GLY A 29 10.38 1.69 16.88
C GLY A 29 9.14 1.05 16.23
N SER A 30 9.10 0.90 14.90
CA SER A 30 7.96 0.29 14.22
C SER A 30 8.36 -0.53 12.99
N LEU A 31 7.46 -1.41 12.53
CA LEU A 31 7.57 -2.03 11.20
C LEU A 31 6.84 -1.22 10.11
N ILE A 32 6.71 0.09 10.31
CA ILE A 32 6.21 0.99 9.27
C ILE A 32 7.40 1.36 8.38
N TRP A 33 7.36 0.95 7.12
CA TRP A 33 8.38 1.32 6.14
C TRP A 33 8.02 2.65 5.49
N ARG A 34 8.92 3.63 5.50
CA ARG A 34 8.76 4.90 4.79
C ARG A 34 9.67 4.91 3.56
N SER A 35 9.08 4.63 2.40
CA SER A 35 9.72 4.86 1.11
C SER A 35 9.78 6.35 0.81
N ARG A 36 10.85 6.80 0.15
CA ARG A 36 11.03 8.18 -0.32
C ARG A 36 11.60 8.17 -1.72
N TRP A 37 11.05 8.98 -2.62
CA TRP A 37 11.59 9.19 -3.94
C TRP A 37 11.83 10.68 -4.16
N VAL A 38 13.10 11.03 -4.38
CA VAL A 38 13.51 12.40 -4.70
C VAL A 38 13.49 12.55 -6.20
N THR A 39 12.73 13.52 -6.68
CA THR A 39 12.56 13.83 -8.10
C THR A 39 13.15 15.22 -8.38
N ARG A 40 13.12 15.70 -9.62
CA ARG A 40 13.54 17.08 -9.92
C ARG A 40 12.52 18.09 -9.42
N GLY A 41 11.23 17.76 -9.48
CA GLY A 41 10.13 18.65 -9.13
C GLY A 41 9.69 18.59 -7.68
N GLY A 42 10.21 17.64 -6.89
CA GLY A 42 9.72 17.42 -5.53
C GLY A 42 10.12 16.09 -4.88
N ILE A 43 9.52 15.80 -3.73
CA ILE A 43 9.70 14.56 -2.98
C ILE A 43 8.34 13.93 -2.71
N VAL A 44 8.24 12.65 -3.06
CA VAL A 44 7.12 11.80 -2.65
C VAL A 44 7.57 10.83 -1.58
N GLU A 45 6.74 10.65 -0.56
CA GLU A 45 6.91 9.60 0.43
C GLU A 45 5.73 8.63 0.39
N CYS A 46 5.98 7.36 0.69
CA CYS A 46 4.94 6.36 0.92
C CYS A 46 5.25 5.64 2.21
N ARG A 47 4.32 5.70 3.17
CA ARG A 47 4.35 4.84 4.36
C ARG A 47 3.62 3.55 4.03
N ASP A 48 4.25 2.42 4.32
CA ASP A 48 3.78 1.07 4.08
C ASP A 48 3.78 0.29 5.41
N ALA A 49 2.64 -0.26 5.78
CA ALA A 49 2.54 -1.14 6.94
C ALA A 49 1.39 -2.14 6.80
N PRO A 50 1.51 -3.38 7.29
CA PRO A 50 0.32 -4.15 7.61
C PRO A 50 -0.41 -3.46 8.78
N ALA A 51 -1.73 -3.42 8.72
CA ALA A 51 -2.54 -2.92 9.84
C ALA A 51 -2.23 -3.73 11.10
N PHE A 52 -2.05 -3.04 12.22
CA PHE A 52 -1.66 -3.64 13.50
C PHE A 52 -2.57 -3.12 14.64
N PRO A 53 -3.06 -3.99 15.56
CA PRO A 53 -2.95 -5.45 15.57
C PRO A 53 -3.59 -6.11 14.34
N GLY A 54 -2.95 -7.18 13.85
CA GLY A 54 -3.47 -7.97 12.73
C GLY A 54 -4.60 -8.91 13.16
N GLU A 55 -5.33 -9.44 12.18
CA GLU A 55 -6.41 -10.41 12.40
C GLU A 55 -6.08 -11.74 11.71
N THR A 56 -6.31 -12.87 12.37
CA THR A 56 -6.09 -14.19 11.75
C THR A 56 -6.95 -14.37 10.50
N GLY A 57 -6.33 -14.86 9.42
CA GLY A 57 -7.02 -15.10 8.14
C GLY A 57 -7.32 -13.84 7.32
N ARG A 58 -6.82 -12.67 7.76
CA ARG A 58 -7.02 -11.40 7.09
C ARG A 58 -5.74 -10.58 7.09
N LEU A 59 -5.38 -10.07 5.91
CA LEU A 59 -4.24 -9.18 5.78
C LEU A 59 -4.70 -7.84 5.23
N VAL A 60 -4.23 -6.75 5.85
CA VAL A 60 -4.59 -5.39 5.44
C VAL A 60 -3.34 -4.54 5.25
N PRO A 61 -2.70 -4.53 4.07
CA PRO A 61 -1.64 -3.58 3.80
C PRO A 61 -2.21 -2.16 3.65
N LEU A 62 -1.65 -1.23 4.42
CA LEU A 62 -1.93 0.19 4.38
C LEU A 62 -0.81 0.90 3.60
N ARG A 63 -1.20 1.80 2.71
CA ARG A 63 -0.29 2.77 2.10
C ARG A 63 -0.78 4.19 2.32
N ARG A 64 0.13 5.08 2.67
CA ARG A 64 -0.11 6.53 2.72
C ARG A 64 0.94 7.22 1.87
N ILE A 65 0.51 7.67 0.70
CA ILE A 65 1.36 8.40 -0.25
C ILE A 65 1.17 9.89 0.01
N VAL A 66 2.26 10.64 0.13
CA VAL A 66 2.22 12.08 0.41
C VAL A 66 3.19 12.80 -0.52
N ALA A 67 2.70 13.86 -1.17
CA ALA A 67 3.56 14.84 -1.84
C ALA A 67 4.17 15.74 -0.77
N ARG A 68 5.44 15.49 -0.41
CA ARG A 68 6.11 16.18 0.71
C ARG A 68 6.65 17.54 0.34
N GLU A 69 7.26 17.63 -0.82
CA GLU A 69 7.82 18.85 -1.38
C GLU A 69 7.43 18.86 -2.86
N GLY A 70 6.84 19.95 -3.34
CA GLY A 70 6.33 20.06 -4.70
C GLY A 70 5.13 19.14 -5.02
N PRO A 71 4.49 19.36 -6.17
CA PRO A 71 3.48 18.45 -6.68
C PRO A 71 4.10 17.14 -7.15
N VAL A 72 3.34 16.05 -7.06
CA VAL A 72 3.77 14.70 -7.45
C VAL A 72 2.85 14.15 -8.51
N ARG A 73 3.46 13.75 -9.64
CA ARG A 73 2.84 12.91 -10.66
C ARG A 73 3.49 11.55 -10.71
N GLY A 74 2.70 10.51 -10.91
CA GLY A 74 3.20 9.15 -10.99
C GLY A 74 2.09 8.15 -11.10
N GLN A 75 2.40 6.89 -10.80
CA GLN A 75 1.43 5.83 -10.83
C GLN A 75 1.61 4.86 -9.68
N VAL A 76 0.52 4.19 -9.34
CA VAL A 76 0.49 3.01 -8.48
C VAL A 76 0.08 1.82 -9.32
N VAL A 77 0.91 0.78 -9.33
CA VAL A 77 0.61 -0.49 -9.98
C VAL A 77 0.33 -1.52 -8.91
N LEU A 78 -0.82 -2.18 -8.99
CA LEU A 78 -1.19 -3.34 -8.21
C LEU A 78 -1.41 -4.52 -9.15
N GLN A 79 -0.42 -5.40 -9.25
CA GLN A 79 -0.50 -6.64 -10.01
C GLN A 79 -0.16 -7.79 -9.06
N PRO A 80 -1.12 -8.25 -8.27
CA PRO A 80 -0.89 -9.39 -7.43
C PRO A 80 -0.94 -10.67 -8.25
N VAL A 81 -0.06 -11.62 -7.92
CA VAL A 81 -0.09 -12.96 -8.49
C VAL A 81 0.06 -13.96 -7.36
N THR A 82 -0.74 -15.03 -7.35
CA THR A 82 -0.63 -16.12 -6.36
C THR A 82 -0.21 -17.42 -7.05
N GLY A 83 0.09 -18.46 -6.27
CA GLY A 83 0.43 -19.78 -6.81
C GLY A 83 1.69 -19.76 -7.69
N TYR A 84 2.72 -18.98 -7.32
CA TYR A 84 3.94 -18.78 -8.12
C TYR A 84 3.67 -18.23 -9.54
N GLY A 85 2.72 -17.30 -9.67
CA GLY A 85 2.39 -16.68 -10.96
C GLY A 85 1.32 -17.43 -11.77
N ARG A 86 0.80 -18.56 -11.25
CA ARG A 86 -0.18 -19.40 -11.96
C ARG A 86 -1.63 -18.94 -11.80
N GLU A 87 -1.90 -18.16 -10.76
CA GLU A 87 -3.24 -17.68 -10.45
C GLU A 87 -3.30 -16.16 -10.62
N PRO A 88 -3.71 -15.69 -11.82
CA PRO A 88 -3.91 -14.26 -12.05
C PRO A 88 -5.13 -13.77 -11.28
N MET A 89 -5.17 -12.44 -11.09
CA MET A 89 -6.34 -11.76 -10.58
C MET A 89 -7.53 -11.90 -11.54
N ARG A 90 -8.70 -12.28 -11.02
CA ARG A 90 -9.94 -12.52 -11.76
C ARG A 90 -11.12 -11.78 -11.11
N GLU A 91 -12.25 -11.76 -11.81
CA GLU A 91 -13.51 -11.16 -11.34
C GLU A 91 -13.39 -9.71 -10.85
N MET A 92 -12.54 -8.94 -11.54
CA MET A 92 -12.28 -7.54 -11.23
C MET A 92 -13.55 -6.72 -11.41
N ARG A 93 -14.02 -6.08 -10.35
CA ARG A 93 -15.24 -5.29 -10.36
C ARG A 93 -15.16 -4.14 -9.38
N ARG A 94 -15.84 -3.04 -9.71
CA ARG A 94 -15.96 -1.88 -8.83
C ARG A 94 -17.16 -2.07 -7.91
N GLY A 95 -16.95 -1.87 -6.61
CA GLY A 95 -17.99 -1.88 -5.59
C GLY A 95 -18.73 -0.56 -5.50
N ALA A 96 -19.80 -0.55 -4.71
CA ALA A 96 -20.70 0.61 -4.58
C ALA A 96 -20.02 1.83 -3.93
N SER A 97 -18.96 1.61 -3.13
CA SER A 97 -18.21 2.69 -2.49
C SER A 97 -16.96 3.09 -3.30
N GLY A 98 -16.89 2.67 -4.57
CA GLY A 98 -15.77 2.98 -5.47
C GLY A 98 -14.56 2.07 -5.29
N GLU A 99 -14.59 1.13 -4.36
CA GLU A 99 -13.49 0.20 -4.12
C GLU A 99 -13.40 -0.88 -5.20
N TRP A 100 -12.19 -1.31 -5.55
CA TRP A 100 -12.00 -2.45 -6.43
C TRP A 100 -12.10 -3.75 -5.67
N ARG A 101 -12.72 -4.76 -6.27
CA ARG A 101 -12.79 -6.13 -5.76
C ARG A 101 -12.28 -7.10 -6.81
N ALA A 102 -11.57 -8.14 -6.38
CA ALA A 102 -11.10 -9.19 -7.26
C ALA A 102 -10.91 -10.50 -6.49
N ARG A 103 -10.60 -11.57 -7.22
CA ARG A 103 -10.23 -12.88 -6.66
C ARG A 103 -8.86 -13.31 -7.15
N LEU A 104 -8.08 -13.92 -6.26
CA LEU A 104 -6.81 -14.57 -6.56
C LEU A 104 -6.80 -15.96 -5.93
N GLY A 105 -7.08 -16.98 -6.73
CA GLY A 105 -7.33 -18.33 -6.23
C GLY A 105 -8.43 -18.35 -5.15
N GLY A 106 -8.10 -18.88 -3.98
CA GLY A 106 -8.99 -18.91 -2.81
C GLY A 106 -9.18 -17.56 -2.09
N LEU A 107 -8.41 -16.52 -2.44
CA LEU A 107 -8.41 -15.25 -1.73
C LEU A 107 -9.34 -14.22 -2.37
N ALA A 108 -10.10 -13.53 -1.53
CA ALA A 108 -10.80 -12.31 -1.88
C ALA A 108 -9.89 -11.09 -1.66
N LEU A 109 -9.92 -10.17 -2.62
CA LEU A 109 -9.19 -8.90 -2.60
C LEU A 109 -10.19 -7.74 -2.60
N ARG A 110 -9.93 -6.72 -1.79
CA ARG A 110 -10.58 -5.40 -1.89
C ARG A 110 -9.54 -4.29 -1.82
N TRP A 111 -9.64 -3.30 -2.69
CA TRP A 111 -8.70 -2.18 -2.78
C TRP A 111 -9.44 -0.85 -2.75
N SER A 112 -9.31 -0.13 -1.64
CA SER A 112 -9.96 1.15 -1.36
C SER A 112 -8.99 2.33 -1.46
N GLY A 113 -9.51 3.53 -1.78
CA GLY A 113 -8.71 4.73 -2.10
C GLY A 113 -8.16 4.75 -3.53
N ALA A 114 -8.55 3.75 -4.33
CA ALA A 114 -8.13 3.52 -5.70
C ALA A 114 -9.31 3.62 -6.68
N GLU A 115 -10.27 4.47 -6.38
CA GLU A 115 -11.51 4.64 -7.14
C GLU A 115 -11.28 5.04 -8.61
N ASP A 116 -10.16 5.71 -8.89
CA ASP A 116 -9.72 6.16 -10.22
C ASP A 116 -8.82 5.14 -10.92
N ALA A 117 -8.54 4.00 -10.28
CA ALA A 117 -7.70 2.98 -10.88
C ALA A 117 -8.40 2.32 -12.06
N ARG A 118 -7.61 1.97 -13.07
CA ARG A 118 -8.06 1.28 -14.27
C ARG A 118 -7.56 -0.16 -14.26
N PRO A 119 -8.43 -1.14 -14.51
CA PRO A 119 -8.00 -2.51 -14.78
C PRO A 119 -7.27 -2.55 -16.13
N ALA A 120 -6.21 -3.34 -16.21
CA ALA A 120 -5.45 -3.58 -17.45
C ALA A 120 -4.98 -5.03 -17.51
N GLY A 121 -4.67 -5.50 -18.72
CA GLY A 121 -4.13 -6.85 -18.95
C GLY A 121 -5.21 -7.89 -19.24
N GLU A 122 -5.87 -7.76 -20.39
CA GLU A 122 -6.52 -8.91 -21.04
C GLU A 122 -5.45 -9.58 -21.94
N GLY A 123 -4.75 -10.60 -21.43
CA GLY A 123 -3.68 -11.29 -22.17
C GLY A 123 -2.58 -11.90 -21.30
N GLY A 124 -1.50 -12.37 -21.93
CA GLY A 124 -0.39 -13.12 -21.30
C GLY A 124 0.40 -12.39 -20.21
N ASP A 125 0.26 -11.07 -20.10
CA ASP A 125 0.98 -10.23 -19.11
C ASP A 125 0.32 -10.21 -17.72
N GLY A 126 -0.84 -10.84 -17.57
CA GLY A 126 -1.59 -10.93 -16.31
C GLY A 126 -2.37 -9.65 -15.96
N CYS A 127 -3.51 -9.83 -15.29
CA CYS A 127 -4.39 -8.72 -14.92
C CYS A 127 -3.77 -7.86 -13.81
N ARG A 128 -3.86 -6.54 -13.95
CA ARG A 128 -3.36 -5.55 -12.99
C ARG A 128 -4.31 -4.37 -12.86
N PHE A 129 -4.12 -3.58 -11.80
CA PHE A 129 -4.65 -2.24 -11.71
C PHE A 129 -3.53 -1.20 -11.85
N THR A 130 -3.82 -0.12 -12.57
CA THR A 130 -2.99 1.08 -12.62
C THR A 130 -3.81 2.27 -12.11
N LEU A 131 -3.27 3.01 -11.15
CA LEU A 131 -3.84 4.23 -10.62
C LEU A 131 -2.87 5.38 -10.90
N GLU A 132 -3.32 6.40 -11.62
CA GLU A 132 -2.56 7.63 -11.78
C GLU A 132 -2.58 8.44 -10.47
N LEU A 133 -1.44 9.04 -10.13
CA LEU A 133 -1.28 9.96 -9.02
C LEU A 133 -1.08 11.35 -9.58
N ASP A 134 -1.90 12.28 -9.11
CA ASP A 134 -1.71 13.72 -9.27
C ASP A 134 -2.02 14.36 -7.91
N LEU A 135 -0.97 14.63 -7.14
CA LEU A 135 -1.06 15.17 -5.78
C LEU A 135 -0.39 16.53 -5.75
N ALA A 136 -1.10 17.57 -5.35
CA ALA A 136 -0.49 18.84 -4.99
C ALA A 136 0.36 18.68 -3.72
N GLU A 137 1.31 19.61 -3.50
CA GLU A 137 2.13 19.61 -2.28
C GLU A 137 1.25 19.54 -1.01
N GLY A 138 1.63 18.70 -0.07
CA GLY A 138 0.90 18.45 1.18
C GLY A 138 -0.30 17.51 1.04
N GLN A 139 -0.77 17.22 -0.19
CA GLN A 139 -1.84 16.26 -0.39
C GLN A 139 -1.37 14.83 -0.15
N ARG A 140 -2.34 14.00 0.25
CA ARG A 140 -2.13 12.58 0.52
C ARG A 140 -3.15 11.71 -0.18
N ARG A 141 -2.73 10.49 -0.53
CA ARG A 141 -3.59 9.40 -0.97
C ARG A 141 -3.39 8.22 -0.04
N ASP A 142 -4.45 7.83 0.66
CA ASP A 142 -4.45 6.61 1.47
C ASP A 142 -5.03 5.47 0.64
N LEU A 143 -4.29 4.36 0.53
CA LEU A 143 -4.73 3.14 -0.14
C LEU A 143 -4.81 2.02 0.88
N VAL A 144 -5.91 1.28 0.86
CA VAL A 144 -6.10 0.12 1.74
C VAL A 144 -6.35 -1.10 0.89
N LEU A 145 -5.46 -2.08 1.02
CA LEU A 145 -5.61 -3.36 0.37
C LEU A 145 -6.06 -4.37 1.42
N GLU A 146 -7.11 -5.12 1.17
CA GLU A 146 -7.63 -6.13 2.07
C GLU A 146 -7.61 -7.50 1.38
N TRP A 147 -7.14 -8.50 2.11
CA TRP A 147 -7.07 -9.89 1.70
C TRP A 147 -7.79 -10.77 2.71
N GLY A 148 -8.49 -11.79 2.23
CA GLY A 148 -9.10 -12.79 3.11
C GLY A 148 -9.38 -14.09 2.38
N ALA A 149 -9.29 -15.21 3.11
CA ALA A 149 -9.68 -16.54 2.59
C ALA A 149 -11.21 -16.70 2.49
N GLY A 150 -11.97 -15.80 3.10
CA GLY A 150 -13.44 -15.77 3.07
C GLY A 150 -13.98 -14.39 2.68
N PRO A 151 -15.30 -14.16 2.84
CA PRO A 151 -15.91 -12.86 2.59
C PRO A 151 -15.23 -11.75 3.38
N LEU A 152 -14.89 -10.65 2.70
CA LEU A 152 -14.32 -9.47 3.35
C LEU A 152 -15.40 -8.73 4.15
N ARG A 153 -15.04 -8.31 5.37
CA ARG A 153 -15.95 -7.65 6.31
C ARG A 153 -16.51 -6.35 5.74
N THR A 154 -17.69 -5.96 6.18
CA THR A 154 -18.27 -4.63 5.91
C THR A 154 -18.48 -3.90 7.25
N PRO A 155 -18.30 -2.56 7.31
CA PRO A 155 -17.88 -1.66 6.23
C PRO A 155 -16.41 -1.86 5.80
N THR A 156 -15.97 -1.12 4.77
CA THR A 156 -14.55 -1.06 4.37
C THR A 156 -13.69 -0.50 5.51
N VAL A 157 -12.40 -0.82 5.49
CA VAL A 157 -11.46 -0.27 6.46
C VAL A 157 -11.32 1.23 6.24
N ASP A 158 -11.58 2.00 7.29
CA ASP A 158 -11.25 3.43 7.30
C ASP A 158 -9.72 3.61 7.42
N PRO A 159 -9.05 4.25 6.43
CA PRO A 159 -7.60 4.36 6.42
C PRO A 159 -7.07 5.18 7.60
N GLY A 160 -7.79 6.24 8.02
CA GLY A 160 -7.39 7.10 9.12
C GLY A 160 -7.32 6.34 10.45
N ARG A 161 -8.39 5.60 10.77
CA ARG A 161 -8.50 4.76 11.96
C ARG A 161 -7.48 3.62 11.94
N ALA A 162 -7.27 2.97 10.79
CA ALA A 162 -6.33 1.87 10.67
C ALA A 162 -4.87 2.33 10.87
N TRP A 163 -4.48 3.45 10.27
CA TRP A 163 -3.16 4.05 10.51
C TRP A 163 -2.98 4.43 11.97
N ALA A 164 -3.95 5.13 12.56
CA ALA A 164 -3.85 5.57 13.94
C ALA A 164 -3.78 4.39 14.93
N ALA A 165 -4.49 3.30 14.66
CA ALA A 165 -4.40 2.07 15.45
C ALA A 165 -3.01 1.41 15.31
N THR A 166 -2.51 1.32 14.09
CA THR A 166 -1.19 0.73 13.77
C THR A 166 -0.06 1.49 14.48
N GLU A 167 -0.07 2.82 14.40
CA GLU A 167 0.93 3.68 15.05
C GLU A 167 0.89 3.54 16.57
N ARG A 168 -0.30 3.58 17.18
CA ARG A 168 -0.45 3.40 18.64
C ARG A 168 0.01 2.03 19.11
N ALA A 169 -0.30 0.98 18.34
CA ALA A 169 0.07 -0.38 18.68
C ALA A 169 1.60 -0.57 18.65
N TRP A 170 2.28 -0.01 17.64
CA TRP A 170 3.76 -0.02 17.60
C TRP A 170 4.38 0.78 18.75
N ALA A 171 3.88 1.99 19.02
CA ALA A 171 4.35 2.82 20.12
C ALA A 171 4.19 2.13 21.50
N SER A 172 3.18 1.26 21.64
CA SER A 172 2.93 0.50 22.88
C SER A 172 3.78 -0.79 22.96
N ALA A 173 4.06 -1.42 21.81
CA ALA A 173 4.77 -2.69 21.73
C ALA A 173 6.30 -2.54 21.82
N VAL A 174 6.84 -1.40 21.37
CA VAL A 174 8.27 -1.09 21.45
C VAL A 174 8.45 0.15 22.32
N PRO A 175 8.65 -0.01 23.64
CA PRO A 175 8.98 1.10 24.52
C PRO A 175 10.22 1.81 23.99
N GLY A 176 10.16 3.13 23.84
CA GLY A 176 11.19 3.91 23.16
C GLY A 176 12.60 3.56 23.63
N ALA A 177 13.42 3.04 22.72
CA ALA A 177 14.84 2.91 22.95
C ALA A 177 15.37 4.32 23.26
N ARG A 178 15.70 4.57 24.53
CA ARG A 178 16.32 5.84 24.95
C ARG A 178 17.55 6.04 24.07
N ARG A 179 17.56 7.11 23.27
CA ARG A 179 18.77 7.57 22.59
C ARG A 179 19.81 7.81 23.69
N HIS A 180 20.88 7.01 23.70
CA HIS A 180 22.08 7.37 24.44
C HIS A 180 22.61 8.64 23.76
N ARG A 181 22.33 9.81 24.34
CA ARG A 181 23.08 11.01 24.00
C ARG A 181 24.50 10.72 24.47
N GLY A 182 25.40 10.48 23.52
CA GLY A 182 26.83 10.59 23.78
C GLY A 182 27.10 12.01 24.25
N GLY A 183 27.47 12.15 25.52
CA GLY A 183 28.16 13.32 26.01
C GLY A 183 29.66 13.20 25.66
N PRO A 184 30.37 14.34 25.57
CA PRO A 184 31.75 14.42 25.08
C PRO A 184 32.75 13.65 25.96
#